data_AF-A0A7C9EEP8-F1
#
_entry.id   AF-A0A7C9EEP8-F1
#
_cell.length_a   1.000
_cell.length_b   1.000
_cell.length_c   1.000
_cell.angle_alpha   90.00
_cell.angle_beta   90.00
_cell.angle_gamma   90.00
#
_symmetry.space_group_name_H-M   'P 1'
#
loop_
_entity.id
_entity.type
_entity.pdbx_description
1 polymer ?
#
loop_
_entity_poly.entity_id
_entity_poly.type
_entity_poly.pdbx_seq_one_letter_code
_entity_poly.pdbx_strand_id
1 'polypeptide(L)'
;VGSSVHTGGSIPINVHKKKMIDEGETPTVSKLYLRIHQTKGSKWVDDKSKAAYEKYVQKLSETQTTQASIDGSNPSTSSEPSYEQQMKIWIDANGLTKRGR
;
A
#
# COMPACT_ATOMS: atom_id res chain seq x y z
N VAL A 1 32.56 20.79 12.02
CA VAL A 1 31.64 19.62 11.92
C VAL A 1 30.26 20.08 12.32
N GLY A 2 29.23 19.79 11.53
CA GLY A 2 27.86 20.22 11.86
C GLY A 2 26.94 20.28 10.65
N SER A 3 26.89 19.22 9.85
CA SER A 3 25.83 19.06 8.86
C SER A 3 24.52 18.80 9.60
N SER A 4 23.79 19.86 9.95
CA SER A 4 22.40 19.76 10.37
C SER A 4 21.61 19.25 9.18
N VAL A 5 21.40 17.94 9.13
CA VAL A 5 20.61 17.30 8.10
C VAL A 5 19.15 17.69 8.40
N HIS A 6 18.68 18.75 7.74
CA HIS A 6 17.28 19.14 7.74
C HIS A 6 16.49 18.05 7.02
N THR A 7 16.14 16.98 7.73
CA THR A 7 15.11 16.04 7.28
C THR A 7 13.79 16.75 7.49
N GLY A 8 13.35 17.53 6.50
CA GLY A 8 12.10 18.30 6.57
C GLY A 8 10.91 17.42 6.96
N GLY A 9 10.61 17.39 8.27
CA GLY A 9 9.35 17.03 8.95
C GLY A 9 8.67 15.68 8.66
N SER A 10 9.08 14.93 7.64
CA SER A 10 8.34 13.76 7.17
C SER A 10 8.56 12.57 8.08
N ILE A 11 7.48 12.04 8.65
CA ILE A 11 7.52 10.84 9.47
C ILE A 11 7.84 9.64 8.55
N PRO A 12 8.87 8.83 8.86
CA PRO A 12 9.20 7.67 8.04
C PRO A 12 8.07 6.63 8.02
N ILE A 13 7.91 5.93 6.89
CA ILE A 13 6.93 4.84 6.73
C ILE A 13 7.07 3.75 7.81
N ASN A 14 8.29 3.45 8.26
CA ASN A 14 8.55 2.49 9.34
C ASN A 14 7.98 2.94 10.69
N VAL A 15 7.94 4.25 10.94
CA VAL A 15 7.33 4.79 12.16
C VAL A 15 5.81 4.64 12.10
N HIS A 16 5.19 4.86 10.95
CA HIS A 16 3.76 4.58 10.76
C HIS A 16 3.44 3.10 10.93
N LYS A 17 4.26 2.21 10.35
CA LYS A 17 4.13 0.76 10.51
C LYS A 17 4.24 0.31 11.96
N LYS A 18 5.24 0.82 12.70
CA LYS A 18 5.41 0.52 14.12
C LYS A 18 4.20 0.97 14.94
N LYS A 19 3.72 2.19 14.72
CA LYS A 19 2.52 2.71 15.41
C LYS A 19 1.28 1.85 15.16
N MET A 20 1.06 1.39 13.93
CA MET A 20 -0.04 0.47 13.63
C MET A 20 0.06 -0.82 14.45
N ILE A 21 1.25 -1.43 14.50
CA ILE A 21 1.48 -2.65 15.28
C ILE A 21 1.25 -2.39 16.77
N ASP A 22 1.77 -1.28 17.30
CA ASP A 22 1.61 -0.88 18.70
C ASP A 22 0.12 -0.60 19.05
N GLU A 23 -0.68 -0.16 18.08
CA GLU A 23 -2.14 0.04 18.17
C GLU A 23 -2.95 -1.26 17.95
N GLY A 24 -2.29 -2.39 17.68
CA GLY A 24 -2.94 -3.69 17.44
C GLY A 24 -3.46 -3.89 16.01
N GLU A 25 -3.10 -3.02 15.07
CA GLU A 25 -3.48 -3.13 13.66
C GLU A 25 -2.43 -3.90 12.84
N THR A 26 -2.90 -4.76 11.94
CA THR A 26 -2.02 -5.39 10.93
C THR A 26 -1.62 -4.35 9.86
N PRO A 27 -0.31 -4.10 9.65
CA PRO A 27 0.16 -3.11 8.69
C PRO A 27 0.13 -3.67 7.26
N THR A 28 -1.01 -3.58 6.60
CA THR A 28 -1.16 -3.87 5.17
C THR A 28 -0.67 -2.70 4.33
N VAL A 29 -0.35 -2.96 3.06
CA VAL A 29 0.11 -1.90 2.12
C VAL A 29 -0.97 -0.84 1.97
N SER A 30 -2.23 -1.26 1.84
CA SER A 30 -3.40 -0.39 1.74
C SER A 30 -3.57 0.50 2.97
N LYS A 31 -3.60 -0.08 4.18
CA LYS A 31 -3.80 0.69 5.41
C LYS A 31 -2.65 1.67 5.67
N LEU A 32 -1.42 1.23 5.44
CA LEU A 32 -0.25 2.10 5.60
C LEU A 32 -0.30 3.27 4.61
N TYR A 33 -0.68 3.00 3.37
CA TYR A 33 -0.83 4.04 2.35
C TYR A 33 -1.93 5.05 2.71
N LEU A 34 -3.10 4.57 3.13
CA LEU A 34 -4.22 5.41 3.57
C LEU A 34 -3.83 6.27 4.78
N ARG A 35 -3.12 5.69 5.76
CA ARG A 35 -2.66 6.42 6.96
C ARG A 35 -1.69 7.57 6.64
N ILE A 36 -0.96 7.46 5.54
CA ILE A 36 0.02 8.47 5.10
C ILE A 36 -0.62 9.51 4.17
N HIS A 37 -1.51 9.08 3.27
CA HIS A 37 -2.03 9.90 2.18
C HIS A 37 -3.48 10.33 2.36
N GLN A 38 -4.10 9.99 3.49
CA GLN A 38 -5.37 10.56 3.91
C GLN A 38 -5.23 11.40 5.18
N THR A 39 -5.88 12.56 5.16
CA THR A 39 -6.05 13.40 6.36
C THR A 39 -7.24 12.91 7.18
N LYS A 40 -7.43 13.52 8.36
CA LYS A 40 -8.67 13.36 9.14
C LYS A 40 -9.88 13.66 8.24
N GLY A 41 -10.89 12.79 8.29
CA GLY A 41 -12.06 12.84 7.41
C GLY A 41 -11.89 12.13 6.06
N SER A 42 -10.88 11.26 5.91
CA SER A 42 -10.67 10.43 4.71
C SER A 42 -10.48 11.22 3.40
N LYS A 43 -9.99 12.46 3.51
CA LYS A 43 -9.63 13.30 2.36
C LYS A 43 -8.21 12.97 1.93
N TRP A 44 -8.00 12.83 0.63
CA TRP A 44 -6.67 12.61 0.07
C TRP A 44 -5.80 13.87 0.20
N VAL A 45 -4.51 13.67 0.45
CA VAL A 45 -3.53 14.77 0.48
C VAL A 45 -3.32 15.38 -0.91
N ASP A 46 -3.46 14.58 -1.97
CA ASP A 46 -3.44 15.01 -3.37
C ASP A 46 -4.14 14.00 -4.30
N ASP A 47 -4.46 14.45 -5.52
CA ASP A 47 -5.14 13.63 -6.53
C ASP A 47 -4.27 12.47 -7.05
N LYS A 48 -2.94 12.62 -7.03
CA LYS A 48 -2.01 11.58 -7.47
C LYS A 48 -2.06 10.38 -6.52
N SER A 49 -2.20 10.64 -5.23
CA SER A 49 -2.27 9.64 -4.18
C SER A 49 -3.58 8.87 -4.26
N LYS A 50 -4.68 9.58 -4.51
CA LYS A 50 -5.97 8.97 -4.81
C LYS A 50 -5.86 8.04 -6.02
N ALA A 51 -5.35 8.55 -7.15
CA ALA A 51 -5.24 7.77 -8.38
C ALA A 51 -4.32 6.54 -8.23
N ALA A 52 -3.23 6.65 -7.47
CA ALA A 52 -2.32 5.55 -7.17
C ALA A 52 -3.01 4.43 -6.37
N TYR A 53 -3.79 4.81 -5.36
CA TYR A 53 -4.57 3.86 -4.57
C TYR A 53 -5.67 3.19 -5.40
N GLU A 54 -6.39 3.95 -6.23
CA GLU A 54 -7.44 3.40 -7.11
C GLU A 54 -6.87 2.38 -8.11
N LYS A 55 -5.72 2.66 -8.73
CA LYS A 55 -5.00 1.70 -9.59
C LYS A 55 -4.64 0.42 -8.85
N TYR A 56 -4.15 0.55 -7.61
CA TYR A 56 -3.84 -0.61 -6.78
C TYR A 56 -5.08 -1.45 -6.48
N VAL A 57 -6.18 -0.83 -6.07
CA VAL A 57 -7.45 -1.52 -5.77
C VAL A 57 -7.97 -2.24 -7.02
N GLN A 58 -7.93 -1.60 -8.17
CA GLN A 58 -8.32 -2.22 -9.44
C GLN A 58 -7.46 -3.46 -9.73
N LYS A 59 -6.12 -3.33 -9.67
CA LYS A 59 -5.20 -4.45 -9.92
C LYS A 59 -5.37 -5.60 -8.92
N LEU A 60 -5.65 -5.27 -7.67
CA LEU A 60 -5.93 -6.22 -6.59
C LEU A 60 -7.20 -7.02 -6.87
N SER A 61 -8.24 -6.37 -7.40
CA SER A 61 -9.48 -7.04 -7.82
C SER A 61 -9.26 -7.95 -9.02
N GLU A 62 -8.53 -7.50 -10.04
CA GLU A 62 -8.19 -8.28 -11.24
C GLU A 62 -7.39 -9.55 -10.87
N THR A 63 -6.45 -9.44 -9.94
CA THR A 63 -5.62 -10.56 -9.49
C THR A 63 -6.47 -11.62 -8.78
N GLN A 64 -7.41 -11.19 -7.94
CA GLN A 64 -8.33 -12.10 -7.24
C GLN A 64 -9.31 -12.78 -8.20
N THR A 65 -9.87 -12.04 -9.17
CA THR A 65 -10.75 -12.61 -10.20
C THR A 65 -10.02 -13.62 -11.09
N THR A 66 -8.77 -13.34 -11.44
CA THR A 66 -7.96 -14.24 -12.26
C THR A 66 -7.70 -15.55 -11.50
N GLN A 67 -7.30 -15.50 -10.23
CA GLN A 67 -7.06 -16.70 -9.42
C GLN A 67 -8.29 -17.61 -9.30
N ALA A 68 -9.50 -17.04 -9.17
CA ALA A 68 -10.74 -17.81 -9.13
C ALA A 68 -11.14 -18.48 -10.46
N SER A 69 -10.53 -18.07 -11.58
CA SER A 69 -10.81 -18.68 -12.90
C SER A 69 -9.87 -19.84 -13.25
N ILE A 70 -8.68 -19.90 -12.62
CA ILE A 70 -7.65 -20.91 -12.92
C ILE A 70 -7.78 -22.14 -12.02
N ASP A 71 -8.18 -21.92 -10.78
CA ASP A 71 -8.47 -22.97 -9.82
C ASP A 71 -9.99 -23.01 -9.70
N GLY A 72 -10.65 -24.08 -10.18
CA GLY A 72 -12.12 -24.25 -10.10
C GLY A 72 -12.67 -24.31 -8.66
N SER A 73 -11.88 -23.87 -7.68
CA SER A 73 -12.22 -23.70 -6.29
C SER A 73 -12.94 -22.37 -6.09
N ASN A 74 -14.16 -22.49 -5.58
CA ASN A 74 -15.03 -21.47 -5.01
C ASN A 74 -14.28 -20.18 -4.58
N PRO A 75 -14.73 -18.95 -4.96
CA PRO A 75 -14.08 -17.67 -4.60
C PRO A 75 -14.09 -17.34 -3.08
N SER A 76 -14.41 -18.30 -2.22
CA SER A 76 -14.74 -18.08 -0.81
C SER A 76 -13.58 -18.26 0.18
N THR A 77 -12.39 -18.66 -0.26
CA THR A 77 -11.19 -18.58 0.62
C THR A 77 -10.48 -17.25 0.40
N SER A 78 -11.21 -16.16 0.71
CA SER A 78 -10.70 -14.78 0.71
C SER A 78 -9.80 -14.57 1.92
N SER A 79 -8.59 -15.12 1.87
CA SER A 79 -7.51 -14.65 2.73
C SER A 79 -6.91 -13.42 2.06
N GLU A 80 -6.80 -12.30 2.78
CA GLU A 80 -6.07 -11.13 2.28
C GLU A 80 -4.70 -11.58 1.73
N PRO A 81 -4.28 -11.10 0.55
CA PRO A 81 -3.00 -11.48 -0.01
C PRO A 81 -1.88 -11.13 0.96
N SER A 82 -0.83 -11.96 0.99
CA SER A 82 0.34 -11.69 1.83
C SER A 82 0.91 -10.29 1.57
N TYR A 83 1.57 -9.69 2.56
CA TYR A 83 2.19 -8.37 2.42
C TYR A 83 3.11 -8.30 1.18
N GLU A 84 3.88 -9.36 0.91
CA GLU A 84 4.73 -9.49 -0.27
C GLU A 84 3.92 -9.43 -1.58
N GLN A 85 2.80 -10.15 -1.66
CA GLN A 85 1.90 -10.09 -2.82
C GLN A 85 1.26 -8.72 -2.97
N GLN A 86 0.81 -8.10 -1.87
CA GLN A 86 0.28 -6.74 -1.89
C GLN A 86 1.31 -5.74 -2.43
N MET A 87 2.57 -5.86 -2.01
CA MET A 87 3.67 -5.01 -2.50
C MET A 87 3.97 -5.22 -3.99
N LYS A 88 3.92 -6.47 -4.48
CA LYS A 88 4.08 -6.75 -5.91
C LYS A 88 2.96 -6.10 -6.74
N ILE A 89 1.71 -6.30 -6.33
CA ILE A 89 0.54 -5.69 -6.98
C ILE A 89 0.66 -4.16 -6.95
N TRP A 90 1.12 -3.59 -5.84
CA TRP A 90 1.35 -2.15 -5.71
C TRP A 90 2.38 -1.62 -6.70
N ILE A 91 3.51 -2.31 -6.83
CA ILE A 91 4.58 -1.98 -7.79
C ILE A 91 4.04 -2.05 -9.22
N ASP A 92 3.33 -3.13 -9.56
CA ASP A 92 2.77 -3.35 -10.89
C ASP A 92 1.68 -2.33 -11.25
N ALA A 93 0.86 -1.92 -10.28
CA ALA A 93 -0.21 -0.94 -10.48
C ALA A 93 0.33 0.49 -10.70
N ASN A 94 1.41 0.84 -10.00
CA ASN A 94 1.97 2.20 -10.02
C ASN A 94 3.18 2.36 -10.94
N GLY A 95 3.67 1.27 -11.55
CA GLY A 95 4.83 1.31 -12.44
C GLY A 95 6.13 1.67 -11.71
N LEU A 96 6.24 1.33 -10.41
CA LEU A 96 7.45 1.54 -9.61
C LEU A 96 8.49 0.47 -9.95
N THR A 97 8.92 0.40 -11.21
CA THR A 97 10.03 -0.46 -11.59
C THR A 97 11.29 0.02 -10.86
N LYS A 98 12.13 -0.91 -10.39
CA LYS A 98 13.48 -0.58 -9.91
C LYS A 98 14.12 0.31 -10.97
N ARG A 99 14.27 1.60 -10.67
CA ARG A 99 14.98 2.53 -11.54
C ARG A 99 16.46 2.17 -11.43
N GLY A 100 16.87 1.16 -12.19
CA GLY A 100 18.27 0.84 -12.41
C GLY A 100 18.89 1.95 -13.23
N ARG A 101 19.86 2.65 -12.66
CA ARG A 101 20.96 3.24 -13.41
C ARG A 101 22.19 3.26 -12.54
#